data_AF-A0A1J5IPG3-F1
#
_entry.id   AF-A0A1J5IPG3-F1
#
_cell.length_a   1.000
_cell.length_b   1.000
_cell.length_c   1.000
_cell.angle_alpha   90.00
_cell.angle_beta   90.00
_cell.angle_gamma   90.00
#
_symmetry.space_group_name_H-M   'P 1'
#
loop_
_entity.id
_entity.type
_entity.pdbx_description
1 polymer ?
#
loop_
_entity_poly.entity_id
_entity_poly.type
_entity_poly.pdbx_seq_one_letter_code
_entity_poly.pdbx_strand_id
1 'polypeptide(L)'
;MSKLNAIPEAFFMNELPFPLREAAKELYLYKTLNEVVNLKKGKTSKELALRYHFNSEQWQMIADAVILARLPQYRLLKYFDRELLEYLKTLLLDALQMPGFSCEEAVRVIEQDAPTLAVWVRHLQKQLSQH
;
A
#
# COMPACT_ATOMS: atom_id res chain seq x y z
N MET A 1 23.46 -8.26 -11.83
CA MET A 1 22.00 -8.03 -11.82
C MET A 1 21.42 -8.79 -10.64
N SER A 2 21.29 -8.14 -9.48
CA SER A 2 20.75 -8.80 -8.29
C SER A 2 19.23 -8.86 -8.43
N LYS A 3 18.69 -10.09 -8.51
CA LYS A 3 17.27 -10.34 -8.32
C LYS A 3 16.94 -9.87 -6.90
N LEU A 4 16.27 -8.74 -6.77
CA LEU A 4 15.47 -8.45 -5.59
C LEU A 4 14.42 -9.56 -5.55
N ASN A 5 14.71 -10.66 -4.86
CA ASN A 5 13.67 -11.51 -4.33
C ASN A 5 12.89 -10.58 -3.38
N ALA A 6 11.85 -9.93 -3.91
CA ALA A 6 10.98 -9.10 -3.10
C ALA A 6 10.37 -10.03 -2.06
N ILE A 7 10.91 -9.99 -0.84
CA ILE A 7 10.28 -10.63 0.31
C ILE A 7 8.91 -9.95 0.38
N PRO A 8 7.80 -10.71 0.27
CA PRO A 8 6.47 -10.13 0.42
C PRO A 8 6.44 -9.38 1.75
N GLU A 9 6.16 -8.08 1.69
CA GLU A 9 6.03 -7.25 2.89
C GLU A 9 4.71 -7.63 3.59
N ALA A 10 4.75 -8.76 4.31
CA ALA A 10 3.58 -9.38 4.91
C ALA A 10 3.21 -8.72 6.24
N PHE A 11 4.05 -7.84 6.80
CA PHE A 11 3.85 -7.19 8.09
C PHE A 11 2.44 -6.59 8.20
N PHE A 12 2.08 -5.63 7.34
CA PHE A 12 0.78 -4.96 7.41
C PHE A 12 -0.41 -5.91 7.21
N MET A 13 -0.24 -6.95 6.40
CA MET A 13 -1.26 -7.98 6.18
C MET A 13 -1.43 -8.90 7.40
N ASN A 14 -0.35 -9.16 8.13
CA ASN A 14 -0.34 -9.96 9.34
C ASN A 14 -0.86 -9.20 10.55
N GLU A 15 -0.69 -7.88 10.60
CA GLU A 15 -1.21 -7.04 11.69
C GLU A 15 -2.74 -6.86 11.64
N LEU A 16 -3.38 -7.20 10.52
CA LEU A 16 -4.83 -7.19 10.42
C LEU A 16 -5.47 -8.14 11.46
N PRO A 17 -6.62 -7.75 12.07
CA PRO A 17 -7.45 -8.67 12.83
C PRO A 17 -7.76 -9.94 12.04
N PHE A 18 -7.71 -11.10 12.70
CA PHE A 18 -7.85 -12.41 12.06
C PHE A 18 -9.03 -12.53 11.07
N PRO A 19 -10.25 -12.02 11.37
CA PRO A 19 -11.38 -12.10 10.43
C PRO A 19 -11.14 -11.36 9.10
N LEU A 20 -10.28 -10.34 9.09
CA LEU A 20 -10.05 -9.49 7.91
C LEU A 20 -8.99 -10.06 6.96
N ARG A 21 -8.13 -10.97 7.44
CA ARG A 21 -6.95 -11.45 6.70
C ARG A 21 -7.30 -12.19 5.41
N GLU A 22 -8.40 -12.95 5.41
CA GLU A 22 -8.80 -13.71 4.22
C GLU A 22 -9.24 -12.80 3.07
N ALA A 23 -10.06 -11.78 3.36
CA ALA A 23 -10.42 -10.78 2.36
C ALA A 23 -9.18 -9.99 1.89
N ALA A 24 -8.29 -9.62 2.80
CA ALA A 24 -7.07 -8.93 2.43
C ALA A 24 -6.21 -9.77 1.47
N LYS A 25 -6.05 -11.06 1.76
CA LYS A 25 -5.33 -12.01 0.89
C LYS A 25 -5.99 -12.11 -0.50
N GLU A 26 -7.31 -12.17 -0.56
CA GLU A 26 -8.06 -12.17 -1.82
C GLU A 26 -7.77 -10.89 -2.63
N LEU A 27 -7.86 -9.72 -2.01
CA LEU A 27 -7.58 -8.44 -2.67
C LEU A 27 -6.13 -8.33 -3.12
N TYR A 28 -5.19 -8.80 -2.32
CA TYR A 28 -3.77 -8.81 -2.64
C TYR A 28 -3.47 -9.63 -3.90
N LEU A 29 -4.07 -10.82 -4.00
CA LEU A 29 -3.81 -11.76 -5.10
C LEU A 29 -4.59 -11.43 -6.38
N TYR A 30 -5.85 -11.01 -6.26
CA TYR A 30 -6.78 -11.04 -7.40
C TYR A 30 -7.32 -9.68 -7.83
N LYS A 31 -7.03 -8.60 -7.08
CA LYS A 31 -7.47 -7.26 -7.47
C LYS A 31 -6.29 -6.42 -7.97
N THR A 32 -6.58 -5.41 -8.77
CA THR A 32 -5.62 -4.36 -9.14
C THR A 32 -5.47 -3.35 -8.00
N LEU A 33 -4.36 -2.61 -7.95
CA LEU A 33 -4.18 -1.56 -6.95
C LEU A 33 -5.30 -0.50 -7.03
N ASN A 34 -5.75 -0.16 -8.25
CA ASN A 34 -6.85 0.80 -8.44
C ASN A 34 -8.18 0.28 -7.86
N GLU A 35 -8.48 -1.01 -7.98
CA GLU A 35 -9.66 -1.60 -7.33
C GLU A 35 -9.56 -1.52 -5.79
N VAL A 36 -8.38 -1.78 -5.23
CA VAL A 36 -8.14 -1.65 -3.78
C VAL A 36 -8.31 -0.20 -3.31
N VAL A 37 -7.78 0.77 -4.07
CA VAL A 37 -7.98 2.20 -3.79
C VAL A 37 -9.45 2.60 -3.86
N ASN A 38 -10.20 2.08 -4.84
CA ASN A 38 -11.64 2.33 -4.93
C ASN A 38 -12.39 1.72 -3.74
N LEU A 39 -11.98 0.55 -3.28
CA LEU A 39 -12.54 -0.09 -2.09
C LEU A 39 -12.28 0.75 -0.83
N LYS A 40 -11.07 1.32 -0.65
CA LYS A 40 -10.78 2.28 0.44
C LYS A 40 -11.75 3.47 0.44
N LYS A 41 -12.14 3.94 -0.76
CA LYS A 41 -13.11 5.02 -0.97
C LYS A 41 -14.58 4.59 -0.79
N GLY A 42 -14.83 3.40 -0.24
CA GLY A 42 -16.17 2.87 0.02
C GLY A 42 -16.86 2.24 -1.20
N LYS A 43 -16.15 2.04 -2.32
CA LYS A 43 -16.71 1.40 -3.52
C LYS A 43 -16.53 -0.12 -3.47
N THR A 44 -17.14 -0.76 -2.47
CA THR A 44 -17.11 -2.23 -2.35
C THR A 44 -18.01 -2.87 -3.41
N SER A 45 -17.51 -3.89 -4.10
CA SER A 45 -18.31 -4.65 -5.07
C SER A 45 -19.41 -5.44 -4.35
N LYS A 46 -20.53 -5.69 -5.05
CA LYS A 46 -21.64 -6.49 -4.49
C LYS A 46 -21.18 -7.88 -4.05
N GLU A 47 -20.29 -8.50 -4.82
CA GLU A 47 -19.73 -9.83 -4.51
C GLU A 47 -18.98 -9.82 -3.16
N LEU A 48 -18.09 -8.85 -2.95
CA LEU A 48 -17.31 -8.75 -1.71
C LEU A 48 -18.21 -8.43 -0.51
N ALA A 49 -19.20 -7.55 -0.70
CA ALA A 49 -20.15 -7.21 0.35
C ALA A 49 -20.98 -8.42 0.81
N LEU A 50 -21.43 -9.25 -0.14
CA LEU A 50 -22.16 -10.50 0.15
C LEU A 50 -21.29 -11.57 0.83
N ARG A 51 -19.99 -11.60 0.54
CA ARG A 51 -19.08 -12.62 1.10
C ARG A 51 -18.65 -12.28 2.52
N TYR A 52 -18.23 -11.04 2.76
CA TYR A 52 -17.49 -10.70 3.98
C TYR A 52 -18.28 -9.87 5.01
N HIS A 53 -19.40 -9.24 4.63
CA HIS A 53 -20.26 -8.45 5.54
C HIS A 53 -19.51 -7.42 6.42
N PHE A 54 -18.37 -6.91 5.95
CA PHE A 54 -17.57 -5.93 6.67
C PHE A 54 -18.14 -4.52 6.56
N ASN A 55 -17.95 -3.73 7.61
CA ASN A 55 -18.26 -2.31 7.62
C ASN A 55 -17.19 -1.50 6.85
N SER A 56 -17.44 -0.21 6.65
CA SER A 56 -16.54 0.67 5.88
C SER A 56 -15.14 0.80 6.49
N GLU A 57 -15.03 0.82 7.82
CA GLU A 57 -13.76 0.95 8.54
C GLU A 57 -12.90 -0.31 8.35
N GLN A 58 -13.50 -1.49 8.47
CA GLN A 58 -12.83 -2.76 8.20
C GLN A 58 -12.33 -2.84 6.75
N TRP A 59 -13.10 -2.35 5.78
CA TRP A 59 -12.66 -2.27 4.40
C TRP A 59 -11.51 -1.29 4.18
N GLN A 60 -11.50 -0.16 4.89
CA GLN A 60 -10.39 0.78 4.86
C GLN A 60 -9.11 0.15 5.44
N MET A 61 -9.20 -0.51 6.60
CA MET A 61 -8.06 -1.24 7.19
C MET A 61 -7.49 -2.29 6.24
N ILE A 62 -8.36 -3.09 5.62
CA ILE A 62 -7.96 -4.08 4.63
C ILE A 62 -7.27 -3.42 3.45
N ALA A 63 -7.85 -2.35 2.90
CA ALA A 63 -7.29 -1.67 1.74
C ALA A 63 -5.91 -1.07 2.05
N ASP A 64 -5.75 -0.46 3.22
CA ASP A 64 -4.49 0.12 3.67
C ASP A 64 -3.38 -0.93 3.74
N ALA A 65 -3.65 -2.04 4.42
CA ALA A 65 -2.70 -3.15 4.52
C ALA A 65 -2.30 -3.70 3.14
N VAL A 66 -3.27 -3.87 2.24
CA VAL A 66 -3.02 -4.38 0.88
C VAL A 66 -2.25 -3.37 0.04
N ILE A 67 -2.54 -2.06 0.15
CA ILE A 67 -1.78 -1.01 -0.53
C ILE A 67 -0.32 -1.05 -0.09
N LEU A 68 -0.06 -1.03 1.22
CA LEU A 68 1.29 -1.02 1.78
C LEU A 68 2.10 -2.27 1.42
N ALA A 69 1.46 -3.44 1.41
CA ALA A 69 2.10 -4.69 1.00
C ALA A 69 2.41 -4.76 -0.51
N ARG A 70 1.74 -3.94 -1.33
CA ARG A 70 1.88 -3.96 -2.80
C ARG A 70 2.75 -2.87 -3.36
N LEU A 71 2.80 -1.69 -2.76
CA LEU A 71 3.64 -0.58 -3.23
C LEU A 71 5.09 -1.01 -3.54
N PRO A 72 5.78 -1.79 -2.67
CA PRO A 72 7.17 -2.20 -2.92
C PRO A 72 7.36 -3.10 -4.15
N GLN A 73 6.28 -3.73 -4.63
CA GLN A 73 6.32 -4.60 -5.82
C GLN A 73 6.37 -3.79 -7.12
N TYR A 74 5.94 -2.52 -7.08
CA TYR A 74 6.00 -1.64 -8.24
C TYR A 74 7.40 -1.06 -8.38
N ARG A 75 8.04 -1.37 -9.51
CA ARG A 75 9.31 -0.74 -9.86
C ARG A 75 9.07 0.71 -10.25
N LEU A 76 9.68 1.63 -9.49
CA LEU A 76 9.71 3.05 -9.80
C LEU A 76 10.67 3.31 -10.96
N LEU A 77 10.14 3.76 -12.10
CA LEU A 77 10.91 3.96 -13.33
C LEU A 77 11.22 5.44 -13.53
N LYS A 78 12.36 5.75 -14.16
CA LYS A 78 12.86 7.13 -14.31
C LYS A 78 11.97 8.03 -15.17
N TYR A 79 11.08 7.46 -15.96
CA TYR A 79 10.20 8.18 -16.88
C TYR A 79 8.78 8.36 -16.34
N PHE A 80 8.52 7.94 -15.09
CA PHE A 80 7.27 8.30 -14.43
C PHE A 80 7.23 9.81 -14.26
N ASP A 81 6.11 10.42 -14.60
CA ASP A 81 5.93 11.85 -14.39
C ASP A 81 5.79 12.16 -12.89
N ARG A 82 6.00 13.44 -12.56
CA ARG A 82 5.94 13.93 -11.19
C ARG A 82 4.54 13.75 -10.58
N GLU A 83 3.48 13.84 -11.38
CA GLU A 83 2.10 13.69 -10.91
C GLU A 83 1.85 12.28 -10.37
N LEU A 84 2.28 11.25 -11.10
CA LEU A 84 2.21 9.86 -10.68
C LEU A 84 3.03 9.61 -9.42
N LEU A 85 4.24 10.18 -9.32
CA LEU A 85 5.07 10.03 -8.13
C LEU A 85 4.44 10.69 -6.89
N GLU A 86 3.87 11.89 -7.02
CA GLU A 86 3.14 12.55 -5.93
C GLU A 86 1.86 11.80 -5.56
N TYR A 87 1.17 11.20 -6.53
CA TYR A 87 0.03 10.33 -6.28
C TYR A 87 0.44 9.10 -5.46
N LEU A 88 1.53 8.43 -5.83
CA LEU A 88 2.06 7.27 -5.09
C LEU A 88 2.48 7.64 -3.67
N LYS A 89 3.09 8.82 -3.48
CA LYS A 89 3.42 9.36 -2.15
C LYS A 89 2.17 9.64 -1.33
N THR A 90 1.17 10.27 -1.93
CA THR A 90 -0.10 10.56 -1.26
C THR A 90 -0.79 9.27 -0.84
N LEU A 91 -0.83 8.27 -1.73
CA LEU A 91 -1.42 6.97 -1.46
C LEU A 91 -0.70 6.23 -0.33
N LEU A 92 0.64 6.25 -0.31
CA LEU A 92 1.46 5.70 0.77
C LEU A 92 1.12 6.35 2.13
N LEU A 93 1.16 7.68 2.20
CA LEU A 93 0.96 8.42 3.43
C LEU A 93 -0.47 8.25 3.96
N ASP A 94 -1.45 8.25 3.05
CA ASP A 94 -2.85 7.98 3.36
C ASP A 94 -3.05 6.56 3.89
N ALA A 95 -2.40 5.55 3.30
CA ALA A 95 -2.47 4.17 3.79
C ALA A 95 -1.73 3.96 5.12
N LEU A 96 -0.69 4.74 5.41
CA LEU A 96 -0.03 4.77 6.73
C LEU A 96 -0.81 5.57 7.78
N GLN A 97 -1.93 6.20 7.42
CA GLN A 97 -2.67 7.12 8.30
C GLN A 97 -1.80 8.29 8.78
N MET A 98 -0.88 8.75 7.93
CA MET A 98 0.06 9.86 8.17
C MET A 98 -0.11 10.99 7.14
N PRO A 99 -1.33 11.53 6.91
CA PRO A 99 -1.51 12.61 5.97
C PRO A 99 -0.72 13.86 6.41
N GLY A 100 -0.03 14.51 5.47
CA GLY A 100 0.78 15.71 5.73
C GLY A 100 2.21 15.45 6.19
N PHE A 101 2.58 14.20 6.49
CA PHE A 101 3.96 13.83 6.81
C PHE A 101 4.83 13.77 5.56
N SER A 102 6.14 13.86 5.77
CA SER A 102 7.16 13.66 4.75
C SER A 102 7.50 12.17 4.55
N CYS A 103 8.09 11.85 3.39
CA CYS A 103 8.63 10.52 3.14
C CYS A 103 9.70 10.11 4.17
N GLU A 104 10.47 11.07 4.68
CA GLU A 104 11.50 10.80 5.68
C GLU A 104 10.89 10.38 7.01
N GLU A 105 9.82 11.05 7.46
CA GLU A 105 9.10 10.67 8.67
C GLU A 105 8.43 9.30 8.50
N ALA A 106 7.78 9.05 7.35
CA ALA A 106 7.19 7.75 7.06
C ALA A 106 8.24 6.62 7.10
N VAL A 107 9.44 6.84 6.55
CA VAL A 107 10.55 5.87 6.60
C VAL A 107 10.94 5.55 8.03
N ARG A 108 11.05 6.56 8.92
CA ARG A 108 11.42 6.33 10.32
C ARG A 108 10.42 5.44 11.07
N VAL A 109 9.13 5.55 10.73
CA VAL A 109 8.07 4.73 11.33
C VAL A 109 8.12 3.28 10.85
N ILE A 110 8.36 3.07 9.55
CA ILE A 110 8.19 1.74 8.94
C ILE A 110 9.50 0.96 8.79
N GLU A 111 10.67 1.57 9.00
CA GLU A 111 11.96 0.93 8.69
C GLU A 111 12.26 -0.33 9.50
N GLN A 112 11.77 -0.41 10.74
CA GLN A 112 11.94 -1.61 11.57
C GLN A 112 11.02 -2.75 11.14
N ASP A 113 9.75 -2.44 10.87
CA ASP A 113 8.70 -3.44 10.65
C ASP A 113 8.49 -3.80 9.18
N ALA A 114 8.79 -2.87 8.26
CA ALA A 114 8.60 -2.99 6.82
C ALA A 114 9.81 -2.39 6.04
N PRO A 115 10.99 -3.02 6.14
CA PRO A 115 12.23 -2.49 5.57
C PRO A 115 12.21 -2.41 4.03
N THR A 116 11.48 -3.31 3.34
CA THR A 116 11.38 -3.27 1.87
C THR A 116 10.56 -2.06 1.44
N LEU A 117 9.47 -1.77 2.16
CA LEU A 117 8.70 -0.54 1.96
C LEU A 117 9.56 0.69 2.25
N ALA A 118 10.32 0.72 3.35
CA ALA A 118 11.21 1.84 3.66
C ALA A 118 12.21 2.15 2.53
N VAL A 119 12.83 1.13 1.94
CA VAL A 119 13.71 1.29 0.77
C VAL A 119 12.95 1.85 -0.43
N TRP A 120 11.74 1.34 -0.69
CA TRP A 120 10.90 1.84 -1.78
C TRP A 120 10.52 3.31 -1.60
N VAL A 121 10.18 3.73 -0.38
CA VAL A 121 9.84 5.13 -0.07
C VAL A 121 11.03 6.06 -0.27
N ARG A 122 12.23 5.63 0.12
CA ARG A 122 13.48 6.39 -0.16
C ARG A 122 13.72 6.55 -1.65
N HIS A 123 13.45 5.51 -2.45
CA HIS A 123 13.55 5.60 -3.91
C HIS A 123 12.51 6.56 -4.50
N LEU A 124 11.27 6.52 -4.01
CA LEU A 124 10.22 7.45 -4.40
C LEU A 124 10.63 8.90 -4.12
N GLN A 125 11.10 9.19 -2.90
CA GLN A 125 11.59 10.50 -2.50
C GLN A 125 12.73 10.98 -3.41
N LYS A 126 13.69 10.10 -3.70
CA LYS A 126 14.80 10.41 -4.60
C LYS A 126 14.31 10.78 -5.99
N GLN A 127 13.36 10.03 -6.57
CA GLN A 127 12.81 10.37 -7.87
C GLN A 127 12.07 11.70 -7.86
N LEU A 128 11.23 11.96 -6.85
CA LEU A 128 10.55 13.25 -6.69
C LEU A 128 11.53 14.43 -6.62
N SER A 129 12.69 14.27 -5.98
CA SER A 129 13.72 15.31 -5.93
C SER A 129 14.45 15.56 -7.26
N GLN A 130 14.32 14.66 -8.23
CA GLN A 130 14.95 14.75 -9.54
C GLN A 130 14.06 15.42 -10.60
N HIS A 131 12.81 15.76 -10.26
CA HIS A 131 11.84 16.46 -11.12
C HIS A 131 11.63 17.91 -10.68
#